data_AF-A0AAP0BJD1-F1
#
_entry.id   AF-A0AAP0BJD1-F1
#
_cell.length_a   1.000
_cell.length_b   1.000
_cell.length_c   1.000
_cell.angle_alpha   90.00
_cell.angle_beta   90.00
_cell.angle_gamma   90.00
#
_symmetry.space_group_name_H-M   'P 1'
#
loop_
_entity.id
_entity.type
_entity.pdbx_description
1 polymer ?
#
loop_
_entity_poly.entity_id
_entity_poly.type
_entity_poly.pdbx_seq_one_letter_code
_entity_poly.pdbx_strand_id
1 'polypeptide(L)'
;MSAVIYKRKQYLATGEHSDLNIYVEGHGHIDPPHKLILSIWSTPFAKMFSGGMIESKSSNFTFRDVSQKAFTVMLHFMYSGELDLLAGYAVFFINFINYVS
;
A
#
# COMPACT_ATOMS: atom_id res chain seq x y z
N MET A 1 11.03 -0.33 18.68
CA MET A 1 10.15 0.38 17.74
C MET A 1 10.56 1.86 17.72
N SER A 2 10.96 2.43 16.58
CA SER A 2 11.30 3.87 16.54
C SER A 2 10.03 4.73 16.63
N ALA A 3 10.12 5.94 17.21
CA ALA A 3 8.98 6.85 17.32
C ALA A 3 8.38 7.21 15.96
N VAL A 4 9.21 7.25 14.90
CA VAL A 4 8.79 7.50 13.52
C VAL A 4 7.92 6.37 12.99
N ILE A 5 8.31 5.10 13.18
CA ILE A 5 7.54 3.94 12.74
C ILE A 5 6.18 3.90 13.43
N TYR A 6 6.15 4.15 14.75
CA TYR A 6 4.91 4.22 15.52
C TYR A 6 3.95 5.26 14.92
N LYS A 7 4.46 6.46 14.64
CA LYS A 7 3.65 7.55 14.10
C LYS A 7 3.11 7.24 12.68
N ARG A 8 3.91 6.63 11.80
CA ARG A 8 3.42 6.17 10.48
C ARG A 8 2.31 5.12 10.60
N LYS A 9 2.46 4.13 11.50
CA LYS A 9 1.42 3.12 11.75
C LYS A 9 0.11 3.77 12.21
N GLN A 10 0.19 4.80 13.06
CA GLN A 10 -0.98 5.57 13.47
C GLN A 10 -1.66 6.29 12.29
N TYR A 11 -0.89 6.99 11.44
CA TYR A 11 -1.44 7.65 10.26
C TYR A 11 -2.10 6.68 9.27
N LEU A 12 -1.56 5.47 9.11
CA LEU A 12 -2.22 4.44 8.30
C LEU A 12 -3.56 4.01 8.93
N ALA A 13 -3.56 3.75 10.24
CA ALA A 13 -4.75 3.26 10.94
C ALA A 13 -5.87 4.30 11.01
N THR A 14 -5.53 5.59 11.12
CA THR A 14 -6.51 6.69 11.19
C THR A 14 -6.87 7.27 9.82
N GLY A 15 -6.03 7.04 8.80
CA GLY A 15 -6.12 7.71 7.50
C GLY A 15 -5.76 9.20 7.53
N GLU A 16 -5.21 9.71 8.64
CA GLU A 16 -4.82 11.12 8.76
C GLU A 16 -3.73 11.45 7.73
N HIS A 17 -3.98 12.49 6.93
CA HIS A 17 -3.16 12.90 5.77
C HIS A 17 -3.16 11.95 4.58
N SER A 18 -4.01 10.91 4.58
CA SER A 18 -4.17 10.05 3.40
C SER A 18 -4.63 10.87 2.20
N ASP A 19 -3.99 10.62 1.06
CA ASP A 19 -4.28 11.21 -0.24
C ASP A 19 -4.75 10.15 -1.25
N LEU A 20 -5.11 8.97 -0.75
CA LEU A 20 -5.46 7.82 -1.57
C LEU A 20 -6.47 6.88 -0.86
N ASN A 21 -7.36 6.30 -1.66
CA ASN A 21 -8.33 5.29 -1.30
C ASN A 21 -8.09 4.08 -2.20
N ILE A 22 -7.87 2.91 -1.59
CA ILE A 22 -7.68 1.66 -2.31
C ILE A 22 -8.87 0.74 -2.08
N TYR A 23 -9.35 0.20 -3.19
CA TYR A 23 -10.35 -0.84 -3.24
C TYR A 23 -9.73 -2.08 -3.88
N VAL A 24 -10.09 -3.26 -3.38
CA VAL A 24 -9.78 -4.52 -4.03
C VAL A 24 -11.10 -5.09 -4.54
N GLU A 25 -11.18 -5.44 -5.82
CA GLU A 25 -12.42 -5.91 -6.45
C GLU A 25 -12.94 -7.18 -5.77
N GLY A 26 -14.25 -7.25 -5.56
CA GLY A 26 -14.89 -8.34 -4.78
C GLY A 26 -14.59 -8.31 -3.28
N HIS A 27 -13.83 -7.32 -2.81
CA HIS A 27 -13.43 -7.13 -1.44
C HIS A 27 -13.76 -5.72 -0.94
N GLY A 28 -13.65 -5.52 0.38
CA GLY A 28 -13.92 -4.24 1.03
C GLY A 28 -12.79 -3.23 0.88
N HIS A 29 -12.92 -2.14 1.63
CA HIS A 29 -11.92 -1.08 1.73
C HIS A 29 -10.61 -1.59 2.35
N ILE A 30 -9.48 -1.01 1.91
CA ILE A 30 -8.16 -1.17 2.53
C ILE A 30 -7.87 0.09 3.37
N ASP A 31 -7.06 -0.04 4.42
CA ASP A 31 -6.57 1.10 5.20
C ASP A 31 -6.07 2.25 4.29
N PRO A 32 -6.47 3.51 4.53
CA PRO A 32 -6.17 4.62 3.61
C PRO A 32 -4.66 4.92 3.56
N PRO A 33 -3.98 4.65 2.44
CA PRO A 33 -2.53 4.78 2.40
C PRO A 33 -2.09 6.13 1.81
N HIS A 34 -0.78 6.40 1.90
CA HIS A 34 -0.19 7.65 1.45
C HIS A 34 0.62 7.41 0.18
N LYS A 35 0.37 8.19 -0.88
CA LYS A 35 1.13 8.13 -2.15
C LYS A 35 2.63 8.21 -1.91
N LEU A 36 3.07 9.07 -0.99
CA LEU A 36 4.49 9.23 -0.64
C LEU A 36 5.12 7.93 -0.13
N ILE A 37 4.45 7.23 0.81
CA ILE A 37 4.98 5.99 1.37
C ILE A 37 5.01 4.90 0.30
N LEU A 38 3.93 4.73 -0.46
CA LEU A 38 3.88 3.75 -1.55
C LEU A 38 4.97 4.01 -2.60
N SER A 39 5.22 5.28 -2.95
CA SER A 39 6.24 5.67 -3.93
C SER A 39 7.67 5.38 -3.47
N ILE A 40 7.96 5.53 -2.17
CA ILE A 40 9.29 5.22 -1.61
C ILE A 40 9.61 3.73 -1.77
N TRP A 41 8.60 2.88 -1.67
CA TRP A 41 8.75 1.42 -1.72
C TRP A 41 8.57 0.82 -3.13
N SER A 42 8.10 1.58 -4.11
CA SER A 42 7.72 1.05 -5.43
C SER A 42 7.85 2.06 -6.56
N THR A 43 8.67 1.73 -7.55
CA THR A 43 8.90 2.55 -8.75
C THR A 43 7.63 2.73 -9.61
N PRO A 44 6.82 1.69 -9.90
CA PRO A 44 5.50 1.82 -10.49
C PRO A 44 4.55 2.76 -9.75
N PHE A 45 4.46 2.69 -8.41
CA PHE A 45 3.66 3.65 -7.66
C PHE A 45 4.20 5.07 -7.79
N ALA A 46 5.51 5.25 -7.69
CA ALA A 46 6.14 6.55 -7.91
C ALA A 46 5.79 7.13 -9.30
N LYS A 47 5.94 6.32 -10.36
CA LYS A 47 5.59 6.72 -11.74
C LYS A 47 4.10 7.02 -11.92
N MET A 48 3.24 6.20 -11.33
CA MET A 48 1.78 6.37 -11.35
C MET A 48 1.38 7.72 -10.74
N PHE A 49 2.02 8.12 -9.64
CA PHE A 49 1.69 9.36 -8.94
C PHE A 49 2.44 10.59 -9.43
N SER A 50 3.55 10.44 -10.14
CA SER A 50 4.34 11.57 -10.68
C SER A 50 4.12 11.85 -12.17
N GLY A 51 3.43 10.96 -12.90
CA GLY A 51 3.39 10.97 -14.36
C GLY A 51 2.52 12.04 -15.04
N GLY A 52 1.84 12.91 -14.29
CA GLY A 52 0.97 13.96 -14.84
C GLY A 52 -0.31 13.47 -15.57
N MET A 53 -0.52 12.15 -15.64
CA MET A 53 -1.72 11.51 -16.22
C MET A 53 -2.93 11.60 -15.26
N ILE A 54 -4.14 11.26 -15.71
CA ILE A 54 -5.36 11.33 -14.88
C ILE A 54 -5.21 10.54 -13.57
N GLU A 55 -4.52 9.41 -13.63
CA GLU A 55 -4.19 8.55 -12.50
C GLU A 55 -3.39 9.31 -11.44
N SER A 56 -2.45 10.18 -11.82
CA SER A 56 -1.66 10.97 -10.87
C SER A 56 -2.51 11.89 -10.00
N LYS A 57 -3.64 12.36 -10.55
CA LYS A 57 -4.61 13.23 -9.87
C LYS A 57 -5.75 12.46 -9.20
N SER A 58 -5.90 11.17 -9.49
CA SER A 58 -6.91 10.34 -8.83
C SER A 58 -6.54 10.11 -7.37
N SER A 59 -7.56 10.10 -6.52
CA SER A 59 -7.47 9.62 -5.14
C SER A 59 -8.06 8.23 -4.98
N ASN A 60 -8.72 7.65 -5.99
CA ASN A 60 -9.37 6.35 -5.89
C ASN A 60 -8.73 5.35 -6.86
N PHE A 61 -8.32 4.20 -6.36
CA PHE A 61 -7.71 3.12 -7.14
C PHE A 61 -8.35 1.79 -6.78
N THR A 62 -8.63 0.99 -7.81
CA THR A 62 -9.19 -0.35 -7.65
C THR A 62 -8.24 -1.38 -8.22
N PHE A 63 -7.81 -2.34 -7.41
CA PHE A 63 -7.05 -3.51 -7.85
C PHE A 63 -7.99 -4.68 -8.10
N ARG A 64 -7.89 -5.31 -9.28
CA ARG A 64 -8.76 -6.43 -9.66
C ARG A 64 -8.14 -7.80 -9.34
N ASP A 65 -6.86 -7.95 -9.63
CA ASP A 65 -6.17 -9.25 -9.58
C ASP A 65 -5.21 -9.37 -8.38
N VAL A 66 -5.58 -8.78 -7.25
CA VAL A 66 -4.74 -8.76 -6.05
C VAL A 66 -5.51 -9.32 -4.86
N SER A 67 -4.89 -10.24 -4.11
CA SER A 67 -5.47 -10.71 -2.85
C SER A 67 -5.49 -9.56 -1.83
N GLN A 68 -6.69 -9.23 -1.32
CA GLN A 68 -6.87 -8.21 -0.29
C GLN A 68 -5.92 -8.43 0.90
N LYS A 69 -5.84 -9.67 1.40
CA LYS A 69 -4.96 -10.03 2.52
C LYS A 69 -3.49 -9.82 2.21
N ALA A 70 -3.03 -10.26 1.03
CA ALA A 70 -1.63 -10.08 0.64
C ALA A 70 -1.28 -8.58 0.50
N PHE A 71 -2.19 -7.79 -0.06
CA PHE A 71 -2.02 -6.34 -0.17
C PHE A 71 -1.97 -5.67 1.20
N THR A 72 -2.86 -6.04 2.13
CA THR A 72 -2.84 -5.54 3.51
C THR A 72 -1.52 -5.86 4.22
N VAL A 73 -1.04 -7.11 4.16
CA VAL A 73 0.25 -7.49 4.75
C VAL A 73 1.40 -6.65 4.17
N MET A 74 1.41 -6.48 2.85
CA MET A 74 2.41 -5.63 2.20
C MET A 74 2.33 -4.17 2.66
N LEU A 75 1.12 -3.62 2.74
CA LEU A 75 0.91 -2.24 3.13
C LEU A 75 1.41 -2.01 4.56
N HIS A 76 1.08 -2.89 5.50
CA HIS A 76 1.63 -2.80 6.85
C HIS A 76 3.14 -2.91 6.87
N PHE A 77 3.74 -3.82 6.07
CA PHE A 77 5.20 -3.92 5.92
C PHE A 77 5.82 -2.61 5.43
N MET A 78 5.25 -1.92 4.44
CA MET A 78 5.78 -0.63 3.96
C MET A 78 5.81 0.45 5.06
N TYR A 79 4.89 0.39 6.03
CA TYR A 79 4.81 1.36 7.11
C TYR A 79 5.64 0.98 8.34
N SER A 80 5.78 -0.33 8.59
CA SER A 80 6.46 -0.88 9.76
C SER A 80 7.92 -1.24 9.52
N GLY A 81 8.26 -1.68 8.30
CA GLY A 81 9.49 -2.43 7.99
C GLY A 81 9.50 -3.85 8.56
N GLU A 82 8.39 -4.29 9.16
CA GLU A 82 8.22 -5.56 9.86
C GLU A 82 7.21 -6.41 9.10
N LEU A 83 7.62 -7.62 8.71
CA LEU A 83 6.76 -8.55 8.00
C LEU A 83 6.16 -9.51 9.02
N ASP A 84 4.86 -9.37 9.28
CA ASP A 84 4.14 -10.31 10.13
C ASP A 84 3.64 -11.49 9.28
N LEU A 85 4.50 -12.51 9.15
CA LEU A 85 4.24 -13.72 8.36
C LEU A 85 3.33 -14.71 9.11
N LEU A 86 2.15 -14.25 9.52
CA LEU A 86 1.09 -15.16 9.91
C LEU A 86 0.43 -15.69 8.62
N ALA A 87 0.84 -16.90 8.21
CA ALA A 87 0.23 -17.79 7.22
C ALA A 87 0.52 -17.57 5.72
N GLY A 88 1.64 -18.07 5.20
CA GLY A 88 1.73 -18.52 3.79
C GLY A 88 1.68 -17.45 2.67
N TYR A 89 1.58 -16.17 3.01
CA TYR A 89 1.46 -15.08 2.03
C TYR A 89 2.79 -14.58 1.46
N ALA A 90 3.93 -15.16 1.88
CA ALA A 90 5.26 -14.76 1.43
C ALA A 90 5.41 -14.82 -0.10
N VAL A 91 4.86 -15.85 -0.76
CA VAL A 91 4.90 -15.98 -2.22
C VAL A 91 4.07 -14.89 -2.89
N PHE A 92 2.89 -14.56 -2.34
CA PHE A 92 2.05 -13.48 -2.86
C PHE A 92 2.68 -12.10 -2.65
N PHE A 93 3.35 -11.90 -1.51
CA PHE A 93 4.11 -10.69 -1.20
C PHE A 93 5.28 -10.48 -2.18
N ILE A 94 6.08 -11.53 -2.44
CA ILE A 94 7.18 -11.49 -3.41
C ILE A 94 6.65 -11.25 -4.83
N ASN A 95 5.59 -11.94 -5.25
CA ASN A 95 5.00 -11.75 -6.57
C ASN A 95 4.44 -10.33 -6.75
N PHE A 96 3.81 -9.76 -5.72
CA PHE A 96 3.33 -8.40 -5.80
C PHE A 96 4.49 -7.40 -5.81
N ILE A 97 5.53 -7.58 -4.97
CA ILE A 97 6.75 -6.76 -5.06
C ILE A 97 7.32 -6.78 -6.47
N ASN A 98 7.41 -7.95 -7.11
CA ASN A 98 7.92 -8.07 -8.49
C ASN A 98 6.98 -7.42 -9.52
N TYR A 99 5.66 -7.38 -9.28
CA TYR A 99 4.70 -6.68 -10.13
C TYR A 99 4.78 -5.15 -9.97
N VAL A 100 5.13 -4.68 -8.77
CA VAL A 100 5.26 -3.25 -8.44
C VAL A 100 6.71 -2.80 -8.28
N SER A 101 7.69 -3.47 -8.88
CA SER A 101 9.10 -3.02 -8.96
C SER A 101 9.46 -2.73 -10.40
#